data_AF-A0A257RWG0-F1
#
_entry.id   AF-A0A257RWG0-F1
#
_cell.length_a   1.000
_cell.length_b   1.000
_cell.length_c   1.000
_cell.angle_alpha   90.00
_cell.angle_beta   90.00
_cell.angle_gamma   90.00
#
_symmetry.space_group_name_H-M   'P 1'
#
loop_
_entity.id
_entity.type
_entity.pdbx_description
1 polymer ?
#
loop_
_entity_poly.entity_id
_entity_poly.type
_entity_poly.pdbx_seq_one_letter_code
_entity_poly.pdbx_strand_id
1 'polypeptide(L)'
;MKKNGEIVTRLVKDACIFLNRPDFARGPGCALHVMAMDNDESYIPLKPEVCWQLPLRRDDDVQDDGHVITRISQWDRRDWGPGGAEFHWWCTEAPEAFTGRSRVVDSMREELIAMVGETIYDKLVAVLDRRKKQPVGTRIAHPTIRRR
;
A
#
# COMPACT_ATOMS: atom_id res chain seq x y z
N MET A 1 2.09 12.63 21.05
CA MET A 1 2.36 13.84 20.24
C MET A 1 3.85 14.10 20.28
N LYS A 2 4.51 14.19 19.14
CA LYS A 2 5.91 14.60 19.03
C LYS A 2 6.03 16.11 19.31
N LYS A 3 7.27 16.60 19.49
CA LYS A 3 7.55 18.02 19.77
C LYS A 3 7.06 18.99 18.67
N ASN A 4 6.91 18.51 17.44
CA ASN A 4 6.39 19.25 16.28
C ASN A 4 4.85 19.24 16.16
N GLY A 5 4.13 18.70 17.14
CA GLY A 5 2.66 18.60 17.10
C GLY A 5 2.12 17.37 16.36
N GLU A 6 2.99 16.56 15.74
CA GLU A 6 2.59 15.34 15.04
C GLU A 6 2.03 14.30 16.03
N ILE A 7 0.84 13.78 15.73
CA ILE A 7 0.22 12.71 16.51
C ILE A 7 0.84 11.39 16.09
N VAL A 8 1.42 10.68 17.06
CA VAL A 8 2.01 9.36 16.87
C VAL A 8 1.55 8.43 17.98
N THR A 9 1.54 7.14 17.69
CA THR A 9 1.29 6.11 18.69
C THR A 9 2.38 6.14 19.76
N ARG A 10 2.01 5.79 20.99
CA ARG A 10 2.98 5.65 22.08
C ARG A 10 3.87 4.43 21.81
N LEU A 11 5.16 4.56 22.12
CA LEU A 11 6.07 3.41 22.18
C LEU A 11 6.01 2.76 23.57
N VAL A 12 5.89 1.44 23.59
CA VAL A 12 5.96 0.60 24.79
C VAL A 12 6.94 -0.51 24.50
N LYS A 13 8.05 -0.57 25.27
CA LYS A 13 9.16 -1.51 25.05
C LYS A 13 9.60 -1.50 23.58
N ASP A 14 10.00 -0.32 23.11
CA ASP A 14 10.56 -0.04 21.78
C ASP A 14 9.70 -0.42 20.56
N ALA A 15 8.39 -0.56 20.74
CA ALA A 15 7.47 -0.71 19.61
C ALA A 15 6.13 0.00 19.85
N CYS A 16 5.36 0.16 18.77
CA CYS A 16 4.00 0.69 18.82
C CYS A 16 3.17 -0.01 19.92
N ILE A 17 2.42 0.76 20.71
CA ILE A 17 1.53 0.25 21.76
C ILE A 17 0.50 -0.78 21.25
N PHE A 18 0.16 -0.75 19.95
CA PHE A 18 -0.77 -1.69 19.31
C PHE A 18 -0.09 -2.91 18.67
N LEU A 19 1.23 -3.10 18.82
CA LEU A 19 1.91 -4.28 18.32
C LEU A 19 1.68 -5.47 19.26
N ASN A 20 0.92 -6.46 18.79
CA ASN A 20 0.89 -7.80 19.36
C ASN A 20 2.28 -8.43 19.20
N ARG A 21 2.86 -8.86 20.30
CA ARG A 21 4.18 -9.49 20.34
C ARG A 21 4.12 -10.95 19.85
N PRO A 22 5.26 -11.57 19.51
CA PRO A 22 5.28 -12.93 18.97
C PRO A 22 4.62 -13.98 19.88
N ASP A 23 4.62 -13.76 21.20
CA ASP A 23 4.00 -14.60 22.23
C ASP A 23 2.52 -14.30 22.47
N PHE A 24 1.93 -13.32 21.76
CA PHE A 24 0.49 -13.05 21.85
C PHE A 24 -0.32 -14.24 21.33
N ALA A 25 -1.44 -14.55 21.98
CA ALA A 25 -2.22 -15.76 21.69
C ALA A 25 -2.71 -15.88 20.23
N ARG A 26 -2.85 -14.76 19.51
CA ARG A 26 -3.21 -14.73 18.08
C ARG A 26 -2.04 -14.47 17.14
N GLY A 27 -0.81 -14.61 17.63
CA GLY A 27 0.42 -14.33 16.92
C GLY A 27 0.77 -12.83 16.83
N PRO A 28 1.93 -12.53 16.24
CA PRO A 28 2.40 -11.15 16.07
C PRO A 28 1.54 -10.39 15.05
N GLY A 29 1.36 -9.09 15.27
CA GLY A 29 0.57 -8.26 14.35
C GLY A 29 0.02 -6.99 15.00
N CYS A 30 -0.98 -6.37 14.37
CA CYS A 30 -1.62 -5.16 14.87
C CYS A 30 -2.89 -5.49 15.65
N ALA A 31 -3.00 -5.07 16.90
CA ALA A 31 -4.18 -5.24 17.74
C ALA A 31 -5.44 -4.63 17.12
N LEU A 32 -5.31 -3.52 16.38
CA LEU A 32 -6.44 -2.85 15.70
C LEU A 32 -6.94 -3.65 14.50
N HIS A 33 -6.06 -4.37 13.81
CA HIS A 33 -6.47 -5.28 12.73
C HIS A 33 -7.15 -6.52 13.29
N VAL A 34 -6.63 -7.03 14.41
CA VAL A 34 -7.26 -8.08 15.21
C VAL A 34 -8.68 -7.70 15.61
N MET A 35 -8.88 -6.49 16.14
CA MET A 35 -10.20 -5.97 16.50
C MET A 35 -11.13 -5.87 15.30
N ALA A 36 -10.65 -5.39 14.16
CA ALA A 36 -11.42 -5.29 12.92
C ALA A 36 -11.98 -6.66 12.49
N MET A 37 -11.13 -7.70 12.52
CA MET A 37 -11.54 -9.06 12.19
C MET A 37 -12.55 -9.64 13.19
N ASP A 38 -12.36 -9.38 14.50
CA ASP A 38 -13.28 -9.89 15.53
C ASP A 38 -14.68 -9.26 15.41
N ASN A 39 -14.75 -8.02 14.94
CA ASN A 39 -15.98 -7.29 14.75
C ASN A 39 -16.61 -7.48 13.35
N ASP A 40 -15.93 -8.15 12.43
CA ASP A 40 -16.30 -8.21 11.00
C ASP A 40 -16.45 -6.82 10.36
N GLU A 41 -15.51 -5.92 10.69
CA GLU A 41 -15.49 -4.52 10.26
C GLU A 41 -14.23 -4.21 9.44
N SER A 42 -14.29 -3.15 8.63
CA SER A 42 -13.11 -2.64 7.93
C SER A 42 -12.08 -2.12 8.93
N TYR A 43 -10.81 -2.40 8.68
CA TYR A 43 -9.70 -1.92 9.51
C TYR A 43 -9.28 -0.47 9.18
N ILE A 44 -9.74 0.09 8.07
CA ILE A 44 -9.41 1.45 7.61
C ILE A 44 -9.78 2.52 8.64
N PRO A 45 -11.01 2.58 9.19
CA PRO A 45 -11.36 3.57 10.21
C PRO A 45 -10.65 3.35 11.55
N LEU A 46 -10.12 2.16 11.79
CA LEU A 46 -9.53 1.77 13.07
C LEU A 46 -8.02 2.04 13.12
N LYS A 47 -7.32 1.85 12.01
CA LYS A 47 -5.86 1.92 11.94
C LYS A 47 -5.37 3.33 11.58
N PRO A 48 -4.19 3.76 12.06
CA PRO A 48 -3.53 4.94 11.54
C PRO A 48 -3.30 4.82 10.03
N GLU A 49 -3.28 5.96 9.33
CA GLU A 49 -3.24 6.02 7.87
C GLU A 49 -2.20 5.10 7.25
N VAL A 50 -0.92 5.30 7.57
CA VAL A 50 0.17 4.48 7.04
C VAL A 50 -0.01 2.98 7.29
N CYS A 51 -0.68 2.58 8.39
CA CYS A 51 -0.83 1.17 8.77
C CYS A 51 -1.91 0.43 7.97
N TRP A 52 -2.93 1.11 7.44
CA TRP A 52 -3.92 0.49 6.55
C TRP A 52 -3.54 0.66 5.07
N GLN A 53 -2.75 1.69 4.73
CA GLN A 53 -2.33 1.90 3.34
C GLN A 53 -1.46 0.75 2.80
N LEU A 54 -0.59 0.16 3.63
CA LEU A 54 0.37 -0.85 3.17
C LEU A 54 -0.29 -2.07 2.49
N PRO A 55 0.21 -2.51 1.31
CA PRO A 55 1.45 -2.07 0.65
C PRO A 55 1.30 -0.88 -0.31
N LEU A 56 0.13 -0.26 -0.45
CA LEU A 56 -0.11 0.89 -1.32
C LEU A 56 0.41 2.18 -0.66
N ARG A 57 1.00 3.05 -1.47
CA ARG A 57 1.46 4.38 -1.07
C ARG A 57 0.67 5.43 -1.83
N ARG A 58 0.13 6.40 -1.10
CA ARG A 58 -0.39 7.64 -1.66
C ARG A 58 0.64 8.75 -1.50
N ASP A 59 0.93 9.44 -2.60
CA ASP A 59 1.87 10.55 -2.67
C ASP A 59 1.15 11.72 -3.35
N ASP A 60 0.92 12.80 -2.60
CA ASP A 60 0.21 13.98 -3.07
C ASP A 60 1.20 15.11 -3.32
N ASP A 61 1.28 15.55 -4.58
CA ASP A 61 2.16 16.62 -5.03
C ASP A 61 1.33 17.88 -5.34
N VAL A 62 1.41 18.88 -4.46
CA VAL A 62 0.69 20.15 -4.59
C VAL A 62 1.46 21.07 -5.54
N GLN A 63 0.86 21.35 -6.70
CA GLN A 63 1.42 22.21 -7.74
C GLN A 63 1.28 23.69 -7.37
N ASP A 64 2.07 24.54 -8.04
CA ASP A 64 2.09 26.00 -7.82
C ASP A 64 0.73 26.67 -8.06
N ASP A 65 -0.11 26.11 -8.93
CA ASP A 65 -1.47 26.60 -9.24
C ASP A 65 -2.55 26.04 -8.29
N GLY A 66 -2.15 25.28 -7.27
CA GLY A 66 -3.03 24.69 -6.27
C GLY A 66 -3.65 23.36 -6.70
N HIS A 67 -3.37 22.85 -7.90
CA HIS A 67 -3.76 21.48 -8.26
C HIS A 67 -2.96 20.46 -7.45
N VAL A 68 -3.58 19.32 -7.13
CA VAL A 68 -2.92 18.21 -6.44
C VAL A 68 -2.81 17.03 -7.40
N ILE A 69 -1.59 16.56 -7.62
CA ILE A 69 -1.32 15.33 -8.35
C ILE A 69 -1.15 14.21 -7.33
N THR A 70 -2.17 13.35 -7.22
CA THR A 70 -2.10 12.14 -6.40
C THR A 70 -1.52 10.97 -7.21
N ARG A 71 -0.44 10.38 -6.71
CA ARG A 71 0.17 9.15 -7.24
C ARG A 71 -0.05 8.00 -6.27
N ILE A 72 -0.60 6.91 -6.79
CA ILE A 72 -0.70 5.64 -6.06
C ILE A 72 0.39 4.69 -6.58
N SER A 73 1.28 4.25 -5.69
CA SER A 73 2.35 3.28 -5.99
C SER A 73 2.41 2.21 -4.91
N GLN A 74 3.38 1.30 -4.99
CA GLN A 74 3.77 0.52 -3.82
C GLN A 74 4.63 1.38 -2.88
N TRP A 75 4.65 1.03 -1.60
CA TRP A 75 5.73 1.45 -0.70
C TRP A 75 7.01 0.67 -0.99
N ASP A 76 8.12 1.39 -1.05
CA ASP A 76 9.49 0.85 -1.11
C ASP A 76 10.26 1.20 0.17
N ARG A 77 11.34 0.47 0.50
CA ARG A 77 12.21 0.81 1.65
C ARG A 77 12.70 2.25 1.64
N ARG A 78 13.04 2.77 0.45
CA ARG A 78 13.53 4.15 0.27
C ARG A 78 12.52 5.20 0.75
N ASP A 79 11.24 4.86 0.80
CA ASP A 79 10.18 5.79 1.19
C ASP A 79 10.11 5.97 2.72
N TRP A 80 10.80 5.11 3.48
CA TRP A 80 10.91 5.17 4.95
C TRP A 80 12.11 6.00 5.45
N GLY A 81 12.78 6.72 4.55
CA GLY A 81 14.01 7.44 4.88
C GLY A 81 15.13 6.49 5.35
N PRO A 82 16.02 6.93 6.26
CA PRO A 82 17.13 6.11 6.75
C PRO A 82 16.68 4.78 7.40
N GLY A 83 15.51 4.78 8.05
CA GLY A 83 15.00 3.61 8.77
C GLY A 83 14.59 2.44 7.86
N GLY A 84 14.31 2.68 6.57
CA GLY A 84 13.97 1.60 5.64
C GLY A 84 15.11 0.62 5.41
N ALA A 85 16.36 1.07 5.56
CA ALA A 85 17.54 0.20 5.48
C ALA A 85 17.65 -0.75 6.67
N GLU A 86 17.04 -0.43 7.81
CA GLU A 86 17.06 -1.21 9.04
C GLU A 86 15.99 -2.32 9.06
N PHE A 87 15.07 -2.33 8.09
CA PHE A 87 14.05 -3.37 8.04
C PHE A 87 14.69 -4.73 7.77
N HIS A 88 14.46 -5.71 8.65
CA HIS A 88 14.90 -7.09 8.39
C HIS A 88 14.23 -7.67 7.14
N TRP A 89 13.00 -7.24 6.84
CA TRP A 89 12.21 -7.72 5.71
C TRP A 89 11.22 -6.65 5.23
N TRP A 90 10.95 -6.65 3.93
CA TRP A 90 9.93 -5.82 3.29
C TRP A 90 9.21 -6.63 2.21
N CYS A 91 7.87 -6.66 2.24
CA CYS A 91 7.11 -7.60 1.42
C CYS A 91 7.24 -7.35 -0.09
N THR A 92 7.13 -6.11 -0.55
CA THR A 92 7.07 -5.77 -1.99
C THR A 92 8.41 -5.86 -2.73
N GLU A 93 9.51 -6.18 -2.04
CA GLU A 93 10.82 -6.42 -2.66
C GLU A 93 11.00 -7.88 -3.11
N ALA A 94 10.15 -8.78 -2.60
CA ALA A 94 10.25 -10.20 -2.84
C ALA A 94 9.27 -10.62 -3.96
N PRO A 95 9.68 -11.43 -4.95
CA PRO A 95 8.79 -11.88 -6.03
C PRO A 95 7.56 -12.65 -5.49
N GLU A 96 7.67 -13.25 -4.32
CA GLU A 96 6.60 -13.94 -3.59
C GLU A 96 5.43 -13.02 -3.25
N ALA A 97 5.62 -11.69 -3.17
CA ALA A 97 4.53 -10.76 -2.93
C ALA A 97 3.61 -10.56 -4.16
N PHE A 98 4.04 -11.02 -5.35
CA PHE A 98 3.34 -10.78 -6.61
C PHE A 98 2.65 -12.03 -7.16
N THR A 99 2.31 -12.99 -6.31
CA THR A 99 1.67 -14.27 -6.68
C THR A 99 0.17 -14.32 -6.34
N GLY A 100 -0.48 -13.17 -6.13
CA GLY A 100 -1.90 -13.09 -5.77
C GLY A 100 -2.83 -13.70 -6.83
N ARG A 101 -3.92 -14.36 -6.37
CA ARG A 101 -4.91 -14.99 -7.27
C ARG A 101 -5.86 -13.97 -7.92
N SER A 102 -6.09 -12.85 -7.26
CA SER A 102 -6.87 -11.71 -7.72
C SER A 102 -5.95 -10.53 -8.04
N ARG A 103 -6.42 -9.60 -8.88
CA ARG A 103 -5.67 -8.37 -9.16
C ARG A 103 -5.68 -7.49 -7.92
N VAL A 104 -4.62 -6.73 -7.72
CA VAL A 104 -4.54 -5.75 -6.61
C VAL A 104 -5.73 -4.78 -6.60
N VAL A 105 -6.19 -4.33 -7.79
CA VAL A 105 -7.36 -3.45 -7.88
C VAL A 105 -8.65 -4.09 -7.36
N ASP A 106 -8.76 -5.42 -7.41
CA ASP A 106 -9.93 -6.14 -6.92
C ASP A 106 -9.77 -6.48 -5.43
N SER A 107 -8.60 -6.97 -5.02
CA SER A 107 -8.33 -7.41 -3.64
C SER A 107 -8.16 -6.26 -2.65
N MET A 108 -7.76 -5.08 -3.12
CA MET A 108 -7.56 -3.87 -2.30
C MET A 108 -8.56 -2.77 -2.64
N ARG A 109 -9.82 -3.14 -2.91
CA ARG A 109 -10.89 -2.20 -3.29
C ARG A 109 -11.09 -1.14 -2.20
N GLU A 110 -11.21 -1.55 -0.94
CA GLU A 110 -11.52 -0.63 0.17
C GLU A 110 -10.41 0.42 0.34
N GLU A 111 -9.16 0.00 0.30
CA GLU A 111 -7.99 0.86 0.48
C GLU A 111 -7.85 1.82 -0.69
N LEU A 112 -8.02 1.34 -1.92
CA LEU A 112 -7.97 2.20 -3.10
C LEU A 112 -9.11 3.22 -3.08
N ILE A 113 -10.33 2.83 -2.70
CA ILE A 113 -11.45 3.77 -2.55
C ILE A 113 -11.17 4.78 -1.44
N ALA A 114 -10.62 4.35 -0.31
CA ALA A 114 -10.23 5.27 0.77
C ALA A 114 -9.15 6.26 0.31
N MET A 115 -8.23 5.85 -0.57
CA MET A 115 -7.18 6.71 -1.09
C MET A 115 -7.65 7.69 -2.18
N VAL A 116 -8.50 7.26 -3.12
CA VAL A 116 -8.82 8.04 -4.33
C VAL A 116 -10.30 8.37 -4.52
N GLY A 117 -11.18 7.80 -3.71
CA GLY A 117 -12.63 7.89 -3.85
C GLY A 117 -13.20 6.93 -4.89
N GLU A 118 -14.50 6.63 -4.76
CA GLU A 118 -15.19 5.63 -5.58
C GLU A 118 -15.19 5.99 -7.08
N THR A 119 -15.44 7.26 -7.41
CA THR A 119 -15.44 7.74 -8.81
C THR A 119 -14.11 7.50 -9.52
N ILE A 120 -12.98 7.66 -8.84
CA ILE A 120 -11.65 7.46 -9.43
C ILE A 120 -11.32 5.96 -9.49
N TYR A 121 -11.70 5.22 -8.45
CA TYR A 121 -11.57 3.76 -8.43
C TYR A 121 -12.29 3.10 -9.62
N ASP A 122 -13.54 3.48 -9.90
CA ASP A 122 -14.30 2.91 -11.00
C ASP A 122 -13.65 3.20 -12.37
N LYS A 123 -13.09 4.41 -12.54
CA LYS A 123 -12.33 4.77 -13.74
C LYS A 123 -11.06 3.93 -13.87
N LEU A 124 -10.35 3.70 -12.77
CA LEU A 124 -9.15 2.84 -12.75
C LEU A 124 -9.51 1.41 -13.18
N VAL A 125 -10.55 0.81 -12.59
CA VAL A 125 -11.04 -0.53 -12.95
C VAL A 125 -11.38 -0.60 -14.43
N ALA A 126 -12.14 0.38 -14.95
CA ALA A 126 -12.52 0.41 -16.37
C ALA A 126 -11.31 0.51 -17.32
N VAL A 127 -10.25 1.25 -16.94
CA VAL A 127 -9.01 1.31 -17.73
C VAL A 127 -8.28 -0.03 -17.70
N LEU A 128 -8.16 -0.66 -16.53
CA LEU A 128 -7.48 -1.95 -16.38
C LEU A 128 -8.22 -3.08 -17.11
N ASP A 129 -9.55 -3.10 -17.06
CA ASP A 129 -10.38 -4.06 -17.80
C ASP A 129 -10.23 -3.90 -19.31
N ARG A 130 -10.15 -2.66 -19.79
CA ARG A 130 -9.88 -2.37 -21.20
C ARG A 130 -8.50 -2.87 -21.62
N ARG A 131 -7.47 -2.61 -20.80
CA ARG A 131 -6.10 -3.09 -21.06
C ARG A 131 -6.03 -4.62 -21.10
N LYS A 132 -6.73 -5.32 -20.20
CA LYS A 132 -6.79 -6.79 -20.18
C LYS A 132 -7.40 -7.37 -21.47
N LYS A 133 -8.35 -6.66 -22.09
CA LYS A 133 -8.98 -7.07 -23.36
C LYS A 133 -8.14 -6.76 -24.59
N GLN A 134 -7.13 -5.89 -24.49
CA GLN A 134 -6.26 -5.63 -25.62
C GLN A 134 -5.45 -6.88 -25.95
N PRO A 135 -5.23 -7.18 -27.24
CA PRO A 135 -4.32 -8.25 -27.63
C PRO A 135 -2.98 -7.97 -26.95
N VAL A 136 -2.35 -9.01 -26.38
CA VAL A 136 -0.96 -8.92 -25.94
C VAL A 136 -0.18 -8.47 -27.18
N GLY A 137 0.28 -7.21 -27.17
CA GLY A 137 0.91 -6.63 -28.35
C GLY A 137 1.99 -7.56 -28.86
N THR A 138 2.08 -7.72 -30.18
CA THR A 138 3.19 -8.46 -30.79
C THR A 138 4.47 -7.90 -30.22
N ARG A 139 5.22 -8.70 -29.45
CA ARG A 139 6.53 -8.29 -28.96
C ARG A 139 7.43 -8.13 -30.18
N ILE A 140 7.56 -6.91 -30.65
CA ILE A 140 8.49 -6.58 -31.73
C ILE A 140 9.88 -6.57 -31.10
N ALA A 141 10.86 -7.11 -31.82
CA ALA A 141 12.26 -7.04 -31.42
C ALA A 141 12.62 -5.58 -31.07
N HIS A 142 13.32 -5.39 -29.95
CA HIS A 142 13.85 -4.07 -29.57
C HIS A 142 14.60 -3.46 -30.77
N PRO A 143 14.45 -2.16 -31.08
CA PRO A 143 15.03 -1.55 -32.29
C PRO A 143 16.54 -1.74 -32.47
N THR A 144 17.23 -2.06 -31.37
CA THR A 144 18.68 -2.31 -31.32
C THR A 144 19.09 -3.76 -31.65
N ILE A 145 18.14 -4.68 -31.84
CA ILE A 145 18.44 -6.04 -32.29
C ILE A 145 18.78 -5.98 -33.78
N ARG A 146 20.08 -5.96 -34.10
CA ARG A 146 20.58 -6.09 -35.47
C ARG A 146 20.14 -7.45 -36.02
N ARG A 147 19.36 -7.44 -37.11
CA ARG A 147 19.12 -8.63 -37.93
C ARG A 147 20.48 -9.07 -38.50
N ARG A 148 20.89 -10.30 -38.18
CA ARG A 148 21.98 -10.99 -38.86
C ARG A 148 21.52 -11.45 -40.24
#